data_AF-A0A7C5Z1L9-F1
#
_entry.id   AF-A0A7C5Z1L9-F1
#
_cell.length_a   1.000
_cell.length_b   1.000
_cell.length_c   1.000
_cell.angle_alpha   90.00
_cell.angle_beta   90.00
_cell.angle_gamma   90.00
#
_symmetry.space_group_name_H-M   'P 1'
#
loop_
_entity.id
_entity.type
_entity.pdbx_description
1 polymer ?
#
loop_
_entity_poly.entity_id
_entity_poly.type
_entity_poly.pdbx_seq_one_letter_code
_entity_poly.pdbx_strand_id
1 'polypeptide(L)'
;MLGAFGSGEVHRETVIEVKTNGRAVECVLHRGRSTLVSGLLQGLISPGDTMEFPLPGEGSRIGTEILILKAPNSRVRAAYLAPISYVTKPKEDRRGQLYSLAEVRASAVVISVVRLSCDVIRDYFYVTRTSRREHDEPSFYESLKATPSASLAELRLAYKIRYLELKTAHAEPRELRVIEQAFNILAEPDLRACYDALLKDPDAPAVFPYGGFGSLLVEGERSRDGKTFFVGRILAFSPDLSERSFDVPLRKFQFYDDVAIFRDARHRLELVVDQAAMPLVWDSTWNQWKHRLSAEAHIQATFLQTGVYRVKDGQWILLRWEKVLPSRIKVTLPADITPQIEAARRRHHVLGQHVRFFTQLRTRIDREPVAKSEIERLFGEVGIPGDFGAEQITWEADYDPFYYRELSKRARTVYFFRDEFIFELERAIVIERPELGHATYLFAKPVNMDDFLRLYARSTRQAIRANRDNVAERLGFIGRIRHAASRGSWVEQLGAELDEGICSTELDNGAEPGARRQPHCCASSSHWWPGPVNSKRKIRPGHHSSARQHS
;
A
#
# COMPACT_ATOMS: atom_id res chain seq x y z
N MET A 1 -24.99 27.92 36.48
CA MET A 1 -23.54 27.90 36.79
C MET A 1 -22.98 26.61 36.20
N LEU A 2 -22.54 26.68 34.94
CA LEU A 2 -21.98 25.56 34.18
C LEU A 2 -20.46 25.64 34.33
N GLY A 3 -19.87 24.74 35.09
CA GLY A 3 -18.43 24.60 35.20
C GLY A 3 -17.88 23.89 33.96
N ALA A 4 -16.86 24.50 33.35
CA ALA A 4 -16.09 23.89 32.28
C ALA A 4 -15.41 22.61 32.79
N PHE A 5 -15.78 21.46 32.23
CA PHE A 5 -15.13 20.18 32.52
C PHE A 5 -13.76 20.14 31.82
N GLY A 6 -12.71 20.01 32.63
CA GLY A 6 -11.35 19.74 32.17
C GLY A 6 -11.22 18.33 31.58
N SER A 7 -10.22 18.18 30.71
CA SER A 7 -9.83 16.94 30.04
C SER A 7 -9.71 15.72 30.96
N GLY A 8 -10.46 14.66 30.66
CA GLY A 8 -10.18 13.26 31.01
C GLY A 8 -10.22 12.90 32.50
N GLU A 9 -11.39 12.87 33.12
CA GLU A 9 -11.56 12.39 34.50
C GLU A 9 -11.32 10.86 34.57
N VAL A 10 -10.31 10.44 35.34
CA VAL A 10 -10.02 9.02 35.63
C VAL A 10 -10.84 8.60 36.82
N HIS A 11 -11.65 7.56 36.64
CA HIS A 11 -12.46 6.99 37.70
C HIS A 11 -11.69 5.86 38.38
N ARG A 12 -11.72 5.86 39.72
CA ARG A 12 -11.08 4.83 40.56
C ARG A 12 -12.07 4.27 41.55
N GLU A 13 -12.31 2.96 41.51
CA GLU A 13 -13.30 2.33 42.38
C GLU A 13 -13.04 0.86 42.68
N THR A 14 -13.43 0.43 43.88
CA THR A 14 -13.32 -0.96 44.33
C THR A 14 -14.45 -1.81 43.75
N VAL A 15 -14.12 -3.00 43.28
CA VAL A 15 -15.06 -4.01 42.78
C VAL A 15 -15.67 -4.75 43.97
N ILE A 16 -17.00 -4.75 44.07
CA ILE A 16 -17.74 -5.54 45.07
C ILE A 16 -18.14 -6.89 44.48
N GLU A 17 -18.58 -6.91 43.23
CA GLU A 17 -19.13 -8.12 42.60
C GLU A 17 -18.69 -8.21 41.14
N VAL A 18 -18.45 -9.43 40.67
CA VAL A 18 -18.09 -9.72 39.28
C VAL A 18 -19.10 -10.71 38.72
N LYS A 19 -19.86 -10.30 37.71
CA LYS A 19 -20.84 -11.14 37.02
C LYS A 19 -20.38 -11.42 35.59
N THR A 20 -20.52 -12.67 35.17
CA THR A 20 -20.21 -13.06 33.79
C THR A 20 -21.42 -12.77 32.92
N ASN A 21 -21.28 -11.95 31.87
CA ASN A 21 -22.36 -11.61 30.94
C ASN A 21 -21.95 -11.94 29.50
N GLY A 22 -22.05 -13.22 29.13
CA GLY A 22 -21.68 -13.71 27.81
C GLY A 22 -20.18 -13.48 27.51
N ARG A 23 -19.89 -12.57 26.56
CA ARG A 23 -18.51 -12.20 26.15
C ARG A 23 -17.91 -11.02 26.93
N ALA A 24 -18.67 -10.42 27.85
CA ALA A 24 -18.23 -9.32 28.69
C ALA A 24 -18.31 -9.70 30.18
N VAL A 25 -17.55 -8.98 31.00
CA VAL A 25 -17.60 -9.10 32.46
C VAL A 25 -18.23 -7.84 33.01
N GLU A 26 -19.31 -7.98 33.78
CA GLU A 26 -19.93 -6.89 34.52
C GLU A 26 -19.29 -6.79 35.89
N CYS A 27 -18.66 -5.66 36.18
CA CYS A 27 -18.08 -5.35 37.47
C CYS A 27 -19.00 -4.37 38.20
N VAL A 28 -19.55 -4.79 39.34
CA VAL A 28 -20.31 -3.92 40.24
C VAL A 28 -19.32 -3.24 41.18
N LEU A 29 -19.33 -1.92 41.15
CA LEU A 29 -18.39 -1.05 41.87
C LEU A 29 -19.03 -0.53 43.17
N HIS A 30 -18.18 -0.06 44.09
CA HIS A 30 -18.60 0.25 45.46
C HIS A 30 -19.80 1.20 45.62
N ARG A 31 -19.94 2.20 44.73
CA ARG A 31 -21.03 3.18 44.72
C ARG A 31 -22.26 2.72 43.93
N GLY A 32 -22.44 1.41 43.76
CA GLY A 32 -23.60 0.80 43.10
C GLY A 32 -23.64 0.96 41.57
N ARG A 33 -22.54 1.44 40.96
CA ARG A 33 -22.40 1.52 39.50
C ARG A 33 -21.98 0.16 38.96
N SER A 34 -22.43 -0.22 37.77
CA SER A 34 -21.84 -1.34 37.03
C SER A 34 -21.08 -0.86 35.81
N THR A 35 -19.97 -1.52 35.51
CA THR A 35 -19.19 -1.28 34.29
C THR A 35 -18.96 -2.58 33.55
N LEU A 36 -19.11 -2.56 32.23
CA LEU A 36 -18.85 -3.71 31.37
C LEU A 36 -17.42 -3.64 30.85
N VAL A 37 -16.66 -4.69 31.08
CA VAL A 37 -15.29 -4.83 30.57
C VAL A 37 -15.14 -6.04 29.66
N SER A 38 -14.04 -6.05 28.90
CA SER A 38 -13.70 -7.16 28.00
C SER A 38 -13.66 -8.49 28.74
N GLY A 39 -14.22 -9.54 28.13
CA GLY A 39 -14.09 -10.92 28.62
C GLY A 39 -12.65 -11.40 28.79
N LEU A 40 -11.66 -10.74 28.17
CA LEU A 40 -10.24 -11.02 28.40
C LEU A 40 -9.79 -10.75 29.84
N LEU A 41 -10.54 -9.92 30.58
CA LEU A 41 -10.29 -9.64 32.00
C LEU A 41 -11.00 -10.63 32.93
N GLN A 42 -11.76 -11.58 32.37
CA GLN A 42 -12.41 -12.63 33.16
C GLN A 42 -11.35 -13.47 33.89
N GLY A 43 -11.54 -13.66 35.19
CA GLY A 43 -10.57 -14.34 36.06
C GLY A 43 -9.38 -13.47 36.50
N LEU A 44 -9.20 -12.28 35.90
CA LEU A 44 -8.22 -11.28 36.33
C LEU A 44 -8.83 -10.19 37.20
N ILE A 45 -10.13 -10.19 37.45
CA ILE A 45 -10.79 -9.26 38.36
C ILE A 45 -11.44 -10.08 39.47
N SER A 46 -11.22 -9.67 40.72
CA SER A 46 -11.82 -10.28 41.89
C SER A 46 -12.48 -9.22 42.79
N PRO A 47 -13.53 -9.57 43.54
CA PRO A 47 -14.03 -8.69 44.61
C PRO A 47 -12.90 -8.23 45.53
N GLY A 48 -12.87 -6.92 45.82
CA GLY A 48 -11.80 -6.26 46.57
C GLY A 48 -10.68 -5.66 45.72
N ASP A 49 -10.59 -6.00 44.43
CA ASP A 49 -9.68 -5.31 43.50
C ASP A 49 -10.16 -3.87 43.26
N THR A 50 -9.23 -2.96 42.95
CA THR A 50 -9.54 -1.57 42.57
C THR A 50 -9.30 -1.37 41.08
N MET A 51 -10.27 -0.82 40.37
CA MET A 51 -10.17 -0.52 38.95
C MET A 51 -9.97 0.99 38.73
N GLU A 52 -9.02 1.34 37.88
CA GLU A 52 -8.80 2.68 37.35
C GLU A 52 -9.06 2.67 35.83
N PHE A 53 -9.93 3.56 35.34
CA PHE A 53 -10.28 3.68 33.93
C PHE A 53 -10.82 5.09 33.59
N PRO A 54 -10.65 5.58 32.35
CA PRO A 54 -11.22 6.85 31.94
C PRO A 54 -12.75 6.77 31.78
N LEU A 55 -13.46 7.83 32.15
CA LEU A 55 -14.88 7.95 31.81
C LEU A 55 -15.04 8.13 30.29
N PRO A 56 -16.03 7.48 29.65
CA PRO A 56 -16.26 7.64 28.23
C PRO A 56 -16.69 9.07 27.92
N GLY A 57 -15.82 9.84 27.25
CA GLY A 57 -16.22 11.06 26.55
C GLY A 57 -17.02 10.72 25.30
N GLU A 58 -17.90 11.64 24.86
CA GLU A 58 -18.62 11.51 23.59
C GLU A 58 -17.64 11.21 22.45
N GLY A 59 -17.73 10.00 21.87
CA GLY A 59 -16.89 9.56 20.76
C GLY A 59 -15.80 8.53 21.07
N SER A 60 -15.62 8.08 22.33
CA SER A 60 -14.62 7.04 22.64
C SER A 60 -15.06 5.66 22.13
N ARG A 61 -14.54 5.25 20.97
CA ARG A 61 -14.71 3.90 20.41
C ARG A 61 -13.35 3.21 20.34
N ILE A 62 -13.28 2.07 21.03
CA ILE A 62 -12.28 0.97 20.98
C ILE A 62 -11.09 1.09 21.96
N GLY A 63 -11.08 0.18 22.95
CA GLY A 63 -9.92 -0.15 23.79
C GLY A 63 -9.73 0.74 25.02
N THR A 64 -10.68 0.69 25.98
CA THR A 64 -10.55 1.40 27.26
C THR A 64 -9.28 0.95 27.97
N GLU A 65 -8.40 1.89 28.27
CA GLU A 65 -7.26 1.69 29.14
C GLU A 65 -7.77 1.38 30.56
N ILE A 66 -7.40 0.22 31.10
CA ILE A 66 -7.89 -0.25 32.41
C ILE A 66 -6.71 -0.75 33.22
N LEU A 67 -6.53 -0.18 34.41
CA LEU A 67 -5.60 -0.67 35.41
C LEU A 67 -6.38 -1.32 36.55
N ILE A 68 -6.03 -2.57 36.88
CA ILE A 68 -6.59 -3.33 37.99
C ILE A 68 -5.51 -3.44 39.05
N LEU A 69 -5.69 -2.75 40.17
CA LEU A 69 -4.86 -2.89 41.36
C LEU A 69 -5.40 -4.03 42.20
N LYS A 70 -4.53 -5.00 42.48
CA LYS A 70 -4.91 -6.19 43.22
C LYS A 70 -5.00 -5.93 44.71
N ALA A 71 -5.90 -6.67 45.37
CA ALA A 71 -6.00 -6.64 46.83
C ALA A 71 -4.64 -6.95 47.51
N PRO A 72 -4.37 -6.42 48.72
CA PRO A 72 -3.04 -6.48 49.36
C PRO A 72 -2.45 -7.88 49.53
N ASN A 73 -3.29 -8.92 49.60
CA ASN A 73 -2.87 -10.32 49.79
C ASN A 73 -2.58 -11.06 48.47
N SER A 74 -2.72 -10.39 47.32
CA SER A 74 -2.45 -10.99 46.01
C SER A 74 -0.95 -11.07 45.72
N ARG A 75 -0.53 -12.18 45.08
CA ARG A 75 0.86 -12.35 44.59
C ARG A 75 1.18 -11.40 43.42
N VAL A 76 0.19 -11.08 42.60
CA VAL A 76 0.29 -10.10 41.51
C VAL A 76 -0.15 -8.76 42.06
N ARG A 77 0.61 -7.68 41.81
CA ARG A 77 0.25 -6.34 42.31
C ARG A 77 -0.75 -5.61 41.43
N ALA A 78 -0.62 -5.73 40.11
CA ALA A 78 -1.53 -5.11 39.18
C ALA A 78 -1.62 -5.87 37.84
N ALA A 79 -2.77 -5.74 37.20
CA ALA A 79 -2.97 -6.09 35.79
C ALA A 79 -3.34 -4.82 35.01
N TYR A 80 -2.82 -4.69 33.79
CA TYR A 80 -3.00 -3.49 32.98
C TYR A 80 -3.33 -3.86 31.54
N LEU A 81 -4.46 -3.34 31.06
CA LEU A 81 -4.92 -3.43 29.68
C LEU A 81 -4.78 -2.05 29.04
N ALA A 82 -4.00 -1.96 27.96
CA ALA A 82 -3.80 -0.70 27.28
C ALA A 82 -3.63 -0.84 25.76
N PRO A 83 -4.16 0.10 24.96
CA PRO A 83 -3.78 0.24 23.58
C PRO A 83 -2.36 0.82 23.48
N ILE A 84 -1.44 0.07 22.88
CA ILE A 84 -0.05 0.45 22.66
C ILE A 84 0.21 0.88 21.22
N SER A 85 1.09 1.86 21.06
CA SER A 85 1.75 2.20 19.79
C SER A 85 3.03 1.34 19.64
N TYR A 86 3.97 1.79 18.81
CA TYR A 86 5.16 1.06 18.45
C TYR A 86 6.01 0.62 19.66
N VAL A 87 6.45 -0.63 19.62
CA VAL A 87 7.40 -1.20 20.58
C VAL A 87 8.81 -1.05 20.04
N THR A 88 9.64 -0.35 20.80
CA THR A 88 11.05 -0.11 20.46
C THR A 88 11.88 -1.39 20.41
N LYS A 89 12.96 -1.40 19.62
CA LYS A 89 13.95 -2.48 19.65
C LYS A 89 14.59 -2.58 21.05
N PRO A 90 15.06 -3.78 21.47
CA PRO A 90 15.74 -3.96 22.74
C PRO A 90 16.90 -2.98 22.90
N LYS A 91 17.00 -2.40 24.10
CA LYS A 91 18.11 -1.56 24.53
C LYS A 91 18.54 -1.93 25.94
N GLU A 92 19.81 -1.68 26.25
CA GLU A 92 20.35 -1.94 27.57
C GLU A 92 19.99 -0.82 28.55
N ASP A 93 19.76 -1.20 29.81
CA ASP A 93 19.70 -0.25 30.91
C ASP A 93 21.05 -0.12 31.63
N ARG A 94 21.08 0.70 32.68
CA ARG A 94 22.28 0.95 33.48
C ARG A 94 22.81 -0.30 34.20
N ARG A 95 22.04 -1.38 34.27
CA ARG A 95 22.40 -2.66 34.89
C ARG A 95 22.77 -3.70 33.83
N GLY A 96 22.87 -3.31 32.55
CA GLY A 96 23.12 -4.22 31.43
C GLY A 96 21.92 -5.09 31.07
N GLN A 97 20.73 -4.81 31.60
CA GLN A 97 19.53 -5.60 31.32
C GLN A 97 18.82 -5.07 30.08
N LEU A 98 18.48 -5.97 29.15
CA LEU A 98 17.83 -5.64 27.90
C LEU A 98 16.32 -5.49 28.06
N TYR A 99 15.77 -4.41 27.51
CA TYR A 99 14.35 -4.12 27.57
C TYR A 99 13.85 -3.38 26.33
N SER A 100 12.56 -3.55 26.06
CA SER A 100 11.81 -2.77 25.07
C SER A 100 10.79 -1.87 25.76
N LEU A 101 10.45 -0.76 25.13
CA LEU A 101 9.41 0.17 25.57
C LEU A 101 8.28 0.20 24.55
N ALA A 102 7.05 0.04 25.05
CA ALA A 102 5.83 0.27 24.31
C ALA A 102 5.17 1.55 24.83
N GLU A 103 4.88 2.49 23.93
CA GLU A 103 4.16 3.73 24.30
C GLU A 103 2.65 3.46 24.37
N VAL A 104 1.98 4.05 25.34
CA VAL A 104 0.52 3.94 25.53
C VAL A 104 -0.16 5.09 24.79
N ARG A 105 -1.10 4.77 23.88
CA ARG A 105 -1.67 5.75 22.95
C ARG A 105 -2.43 6.89 23.62
N ALA A 106 -3.26 6.55 24.60
CA ALA A 106 -4.11 7.53 25.30
C ALA A 106 -3.46 8.06 26.57
N SER A 107 -2.66 7.22 27.25
CA SER A 107 -2.07 7.50 28.56
C SER A 107 -3.10 7.99 29.58
N ALA A 108 -4.32 7.48 29.48
CA ALA A 108 -5.50 7.98 30.16
C ALA A 108 -5.43 7.75 31.66
N VAL A 109 -4.79 6.67 32.14
CA VAL A 109 -4.57 6.45 33.58
C VAL A 109 -3.18 6.92 34.04
N VAL A 110 -2.61 7.95 33.39
CA VAL A 110 -1.28 8.55 33.64
C VAL A 110 -0.09 7.66 33.23
N ILE A 111 -0.31 6.36 33.01
CA ILE A 111 0.72 5.46 32.49
C ILE A 111 0.94 5.78 31.01
N SER A 112 2.16 6.21 30.68
CA SER A 112 2.53 6.58 29.30
C SER A 112 3.38 5.53 28.60
N VAL A 113 4.03 4.67 29.37
CA VAL A 113 4.97 3.67 28.83
C VAL A 113 4.82 2.34 29.57
N VAL A 114 4.81 1.25 28.80
CA VAL A 114 4.93 -0.11 29.30
C VAL A 114 6.35 -0.61 29.01
N ARG A 115 7.07 -1.01 30.06
CA ARG A 115 8.43 -1.55 29.95
C ARG A 115 8.39 -3.08 29.99
N LEU A 116 8.96 -3.69 28.95
CA LEU A 116 8.99 -5.12 28.72
C LEU A 116 10.45 -5.60 28.78
N SER A 117 10.79 -6.53 29.67
CA SER A 117 12.10 -7.20 29.58
C SER A 117 12.12 -8.15 28.38
N CYS A 118 13.32 -8.47 27.89
CA CYS A 118 13.47 -9.44 26.80
C CYS A 118 12.95 -10.83 27.20
N ASP A 119 13.12 -11.27 28.45
CA ASP A 119 12.56 -12.54 28.95
C ASP A 119 11.04 -12.60 28.80
N VAL A 120 10.35 -11.52 29.18
CA VAL A 120 8.89 -11.44 29.10
C VAL A 120 8.41 -11.52 27.64
N ILE A 121 9.16 -10.93 26.71
CA ILE A 121 8.88 -10.98 25.27
C ILE A 121 9.13 -12.40 24.74
N ARG A 122 10.29 -12.98 25.08
CA ARG A 122 10.68 -14.36 24.74
C ARG A 122 9.59 -15.35 25.16
N ASP A 123 9.23 -15.34 26.43
CA ASP A 123 8.34 -16.31 27.06
C ASP A 123 6.89 -16.23 26.55
N TYR A 124 6.51 -15.13 25.91
CA TYR A 124 5.18 -14.95 25.32
C TYR A 124 5.16 -15.23 23.82
N PHE A 125 6.13 -14.72 23.07
CA PHE A 125 6.12 -14.77 21.60
C PHE A 125 6.93 -15.90 20.98
N TYR A 126 7.98 -16.38 21.65
CA TYR A 126 8.96 -17.31 21.07
C TYR A 126 8.95 -18.69 21.71
N VAL A 127 8.18 -18.88 22.78
CA VAL A 127 8.09 -20.13 23.53
C VAL A 127 6.72 -20.77 23.27
N THR A 128 6.71 -22.03 22.79
CA THR A 128 5.51 -22.80 22.49
C THR A 128 4.94 -23.40 23.77
N ARG A 129 4.17 -22.62 24.54
CA ARG A 129 3.56 -23.01 25.85
C ARG A 129 2.59 -24.20 25.81
N THR A 130 2.95 -25.31 25.18
CA THR A 130 2.13 -26.46 24.86
C THR A 130 2.41 -27.66 25.75
N SER A 131 3.40 -27.62 26.65
CA SER A 131 3.59 -28.70 27.61
C SER A 131 3.79 -28.21 29.04
N ARG A 132 3.21 -28.96 30.00
CA ARG A 132 3.20 -28.63 31.44
C ARG A 132 4.50 -29.06 32.15
N ARG A 133 5.60 -29.28 31.44
CA ARG A 133 6.87 -29.79 32.00
C ARG A 133 8.08 -29.15 31.31
N GLU A 134 9.03 -28.72 32.14
CA GLU A 134 10.10 -27.75 31.87
C GLU A 134 11.21 -28.17 30.90
N HIS A 135 11.11 -29.26 30.11
CA HIS A 135 12.28 -29.74 29.36
C HIS A 135 12.08 -30.29 27.93
N ASP A 136 10.91 -30.19 27.29
CA ASP A 136 10.74 -30.66 25.90
C ASP A 136 9.61 -29.90 25.17
N GLU A 137 9.69 -28.57 25.11
CA GLU A 137 8.79 -27.81 24.24
C GLU A 137 9.30 -27.85 22.79
N PRO A 138 8.46 -28.29 21.83
CA PRO A 138 8.89 -28.37 20.44
C PRO A 138 9.16 -26.96 19.91
N SER A 139 10.30 -26.79 19.27
CA SER A 139 10.66 -25.58 18.54
C SER A 139 9.60 -25.24 17.47
N PHE A 140 9.63 -24.02 16.94
CA PHE A 140 8.77 -23.63 15.81
C PHE A 140 9.05 -24.47 14.57
N TYR A 141 10.30 -24.88 14.36
CA TYR A 141 10.68 -25.79 13.28
C TYR A 141 10.05 -27.17 13.46
N GLU A 142 10.11 -27.75 14.66
CA GLU A 142 9.46 -29.04 14.97
C GLU A 142 7.94 -28.95 14.92
N SER A 143 7.37 -27.84 15.41
CA SER A 143 5.92 -27.58 15.37
C SER A 143 5.38 -27.58 13.94
N LEU A 144 6.15 -27.04 12.99
CA LEU A 144 5.84 -27.05 11.55
C LEU A 144 6.33 -28.29 10.82
N LYS A 145 7.12 -29.17 11.46
CA LYS A 145 7.87 -30.27 10.82
C LYS A 145 8.78 -29.79 9.67
N ALA A 146 9.47 -28.68 9.87
CA ALA A 146 10.39 -28.07 8.92
C ALA A 146 11.83 -28.04 9.45
N THR A 147 12.80 -27.79 8.57
CA THR A 147 14.22 -27.64 8.97
C THR A 147 14.61 -26.17 9.11
N PRO A 148 15.65 -25.85 9.90
CA PRO A 148 16.19 -24.49 9.98
C PRO A 148 16.72 -23.91 8.68
N SER A 149 17.04 -24.76 7.69
CA SER A 149 17.50 -24.33 6.35
C SER A 149 16.35 -24.13 5.35
N ALA A 150 15.10 -24.39 5.73
CA ALA A 150 13.96 -24.30 4.83
C ALA A 150 13.75 -22.86 4.32
N SER A 151 13.54 -22.73 3.02
CA SER A 151 13.12 -21.49 2.35
C SER A 151 11.73 -21.05 2.79
N LEU A 152 11.35 -19.80 2.48
CA LEU A 152 10.02 -19.28 2.81
C LEU A 152 8.89 -20.09 2.15
N ALA A 153 9.08 -20.54 0.92
CA ALA A 153 8.12 -21.37 0.20
C ALA A 153 7.93 -22.74 0.88
N GLU A 154 9.03 -23.38 1.29
CA GLU A 154 8.99 -24.66 2.02
C GLU A 154 8.31 -24.50 3.39
N LEU A 155 8.62 -23.44 4.13
CA LEU A 155 7.95 -23.13 5.41
C LEU A 155 6.45 -22.91 5.21
N ARG A 156 6.04 -22.22 4.15
CA ARG A 156 4.62 -22.01 3.83
C ARG A 156 3.93 -23.33 3.52
N LEU A 157 4.57 -24.19 2.73
CA LEU A 157 4.03 -25.49 2.40
C LEU A 157 3.88 -26.36 3.66
N ALA A 158 4.93 -26.40 4.50
CA ALA A 158 4.92 -27.10 5.78
C ALA A 158 3.78 -26.61 6.69
N TYR A 159 3.60 -25.28 6.81
CA TYR A 159 2.48 -24.69 7.54
C TYR A 159 1.12 -25.12 6.96
N LYS A 160 0.93 -25.04 5.64
CA LYS A 160 -0.34 -25.42 4.99
C LYS A 160 -0.67 -26.89 5.23
N ILE A 161 0.31 -27.79 5.06
CA ILE A 161 0.14 -29.23 5.31
C ILE A 161 -0.19 -29.45 6.79
N ARG A 162 0.59 -28.87 7.71
CA ARG A 162 0.40 -29.04 9.15
C ARG A 162 -0.96 -28.51 9.63
N TYR A 163 -1.41 -27.40 9.06
CA TYR A 163 -2.73 -26.84 9.33
C TYR A 163 -3.86 -27.78 8.90
N LEU A 164 -3.73 -28.41 7.74
CA LEU A 164 -4.70 -29.42 7.26
C LEU A 164 -4.66 -30.69 8.12
N GLU A 165 -3.47 -31.19 8.48
CA GLU A 165 -3.32 -32.34 9.39
C GLU A 165 -4.06 -32.11 10.70
N LEU A 166 -3.81 -30.97 11.36
CA LEU A 166 -4.44 -30.63 12.64
C LEU A 166 -5.95 -30.42 12.51
N LYS A 167 -6.43 -29.81 11.41
CA LYS A 167 -7.86 -29.69 11.15
C LYS A 167 -8.55 -31.04 10.99
N THR A 168 -7.95 -31.95 10.22
CA THR A 168 -8.46 -33.30 10.01
C THR A 168 -8.44 -34.11 11.30
N ALA A 169 -7.45 -33.89 12.16
CA ALA A 169 -7.36 -34.51 13.48
C ALA A 169 -8.27 -33.86 14.55
N HIS A 170 -9.06 -32.84 14.19
CA HIS A 170 -9.90 -32.07 15.12
C HIS A 170 -9.12 -31.51 16.33
N ALA A 171 -7.89 -31.06 16.06
CA ALA A 171 -7.02 -30.44 17.04
C ALA A 171 -7.66 -29.21 17.68
N GLU A 172 -7.23 -28.87 18.90
CA GLU A 172 -7.74 -27.72 19.63
C GLU A 172 -7.41 -26.41 18.88
N PRO A 173 -8.28 -25.39 18.91
CA PRO A 173 -8.00 -24.10 18.26
C PRO A 173 -6.69 -23.45 18.70
N ARG A 174 -6.21 -23.81 19.90
CA ARG A 174 -4.93 -23.36 20.43
C ARG A 174 -3.74 -23.90 19.64
N GLU A 175 -3.78 -25.17 19.22
CA GLU A 175 -2.70 -25.79 18.44
C GLU A 175 -2.59 -25.16 17.05
N LEU A 176 -3.74 -24.85 16.43
CA LEU A 176 -3.80 -24.10 15.18
C LEU A 176 -3.18 -22.70 15.30
N ARG A 177 -3.38 -22.01 16.43
CA ARG A 177 -2.74 -20.71 16.69
C ARG A 177 -1.23 -20.82 16.86
N VAL A 178 -0.74 -21.89 17.50
CA VAL A 178 0.70 -22.11 17.69
C VAL A 178 1.40 -22.30 16.35
N ILE A 179 0.86 -23.11 15.43
CA ILE A 179 1.47 -23.27 14.10
C ILE A 179 1.36 -22.01 13.24
N GLU A 180 0.28 -21.23 13.37
CA GLU A 180 0.14 -19.94 12.69
C GLU A 180 1.19 -18.94 13.19
N GLN A 181 1.39 -18.86 14.51
CA GLN A 181 2.43 -18.04 15.13
C GLN A 181 3.83 -18.47 14.71
N ALA A 182 4.12 -19.78 14.77
CA ALA A 182 5.40 -20.35 14.34
C ALA A 182 5.71 -19.95 12.89
N PHE A 183 4.74 -20.12 11.99
CA PHE A 183 4.92 -19.73 10.59
C PHE A 183 5.13 -18.22 10.44
N ASN A 184 4.33 -17.37 11.11
CA ASN A 184 4.47 -15.92 11.01
C ASN A 184 5.79 -15.38 11.57
N ILE A 185 6.41 -16.06 12.55
CA ILE A 185 7.73 -15.69 13.07
C ILE A 185 8.82 -16.16 12.10
N LEU A 186 8.76 -17.43 11.66
CA LEU A 186 9.77 -18.00 10.76
C LEU A 186 9.71 -17.42 9.34
N ALA A 187 8.57 -16.90 8.91
CA ALA A 187 8.39 -16.30 7.59
C ALA A 187 9.00 -14.89 7.48
N GLU A 188 9.22 -14.20 8.60
CA GLU A 188 9.80 -12.86 8.63
C GLU A 188 11.31 -12.97 8.92
N PRO A 189 12.22 -12.57 8.00
CA PRO A 189 13.65 -12.82 8.14
C PRO A 189 14.26 -12.29 9.46
N ASP A 190 13.89 -11.08 9.86
CA ASP A 190 14.39 -10.46 11.10
C ASP A 190 13.90 -11.20 12.36
N LEU A 191 12.65 -11.68 12.35
CA LEU A 191 12.07 -12.43 13.46
C LEU A 191 12.60 -13.87 13.51
N ARG A 192 12.81 -14.50 12.35
CA ARG A 192 13.46 -15.80 12.24
C ARG A 192 14.89 -15.74 12.75
N ALA A 193 15.67 -14.73 12.35
CA ALA A 193 17.02 -14.55 12.86
C ALA A 193 17.05 -14.31 14.38
N CYS A 194 16.09 -13.55 14.91
CA CYS A 194 15.92 -13.40 16.36
C CYS A 194 15.61 -14.75 17.04
N TYR A 195 14.74 -15.55 16.44
CA TYR A 195 14.39 -16.86 16.98
C TYR A 195 15.58 -17.85 16.93
N ASP A 196 16.32 -17.88 15.82
CA ASP A 196 17.50 -18.71 15.66
C ASP A 196 18.62 -18.33 16.65
N ALA A 197 18.72 -17.04 17.02
CA ALA A 197 19.61 -16.58 18.07
C ALA A 197 19.17 -17.08 19.45
N LEU A 198 17.86 -16.97 19.76
CA LEU A 198 17.27 -17.45 21.02
C LEU A 198 17.41 -18.97 21.21
N LEU A 199 17.41 -19.75 20.12
CA LEU A 199 17.67 -21.19 20.17
C LEU A 199 19.11 -21.53 20.57
N LYS A 200 20.08 -20.65 20.28
CA LYS A 200 21.49 -20.85 20.61
C LYS A 200 21.84 -20.28 21.97
N ASP A 201 21.24 -19.14 22.30
CA ASP A 201 21.46 -18.40 23.54
C ASP A 201 20.10 -17.90 24.07
N PRO A 202 19.55 -18.50 25.15
CA PRO A 202 18.29 -18.07 25.73
C PRO A 202 18.27 -16.62 26.21
N ASP A 203 19.44 -16.02 26.48
CA ASP A 203 19.59 -14.63 26.94
C ASP A 203 19.76 -13.64 25.78
N ALA A 204 19.71 -14.11 24.53
CA ALA A 204 19.76 -13.25 23.35
C ALA A 204 18.62 -12.21 23.34
N PRO A 205 18.84 -11.00 22.78
CA PRO A 205 17.84 -9.94 22.79
C PRO A 205 16.56 -10.33 22.03
N ALA A 206 15.48 -10.64 22.75
CA ALA A 206 14.18 -10.93 22.15
C ALA A 206 13.49 -9.65 21.67
N VAL A 207 13.12 -9.60 20.38
CA VAL A 207 12.42 -8.46 19.77
C VAL A 207 10.90 -8.65 19.82
N PHE A 208 10.15 -7.58 20.06
CA PHE A 208 8.69 -7.62 19.97
C PHE A 208 8.27 -7.82 18.50
N PRO A 209 7.50 -8.89 18.16
CA PRO A 209 7.16 -9.18 16.77
C PRO A 209 6.50 -8.00 16.05
N TYR A 210 7.01 -7.68 14.86
CA TYR A 210 6.51 -6.62 13.99
C TYR A 210 6.46 -5.21 14.62
N GLY A 211 7.20 -4.95 15.71
CA GLY A 211 7.20 -3.64 16.37
C GLY A 211 5.86 -3.24 16.98
N GLY A 212 4.92 -4.19 17.12
CA GLY A 212 3.69 -4.15 17.91
C GLY A 212 2.87 -2.87 17.92
N PHE A 213 1.76 -2.85 17.18
CA PHE A 213 0.63 -1.93 17.44
C PHE A 213 -0.57 -2.77 17.83
N GLY A 214 -1.28 -2.41 18.91
CA GLY A 214 -2.47 -3.17 19.30
C GLY A 214 -2.88 -2.96 20.74
N SER A 215 -3.66 -3.89 21.28
CA SER A 215 -4.02 -3.95 22.70
C SER A 215 -3.14 -4.96 23.44
N LEU A 216 -2.54 -4.52 24.55
CA LEU A 216 -1.66 -5.33 25.39
C LEU A 216 -2.26 -5.50 26.78
N LEU A 217 -2.34 -6.75 27.26
CA LEU A 217 -2.75 -7.12 28.60
C LEU A 217 -1.58 -7.75 29.34
N VAL A 218 -1.18 -7.13 30.44
CA VAL A 218 0.04 -7.48 31.20
C VAL A 218 -0.22 -7.52 32.69
N GLU A 219 0.59 -8.31 33.40
CA GLU A 219 0.73 -8.28 34.85
C GLU A 219 2.05 -7.62 35.22
N GLY A 220 2.07 -6.92 36.36
CA GLY A 220 3.29 -6.28 36.83
C GLY A 220 3.04 -5.24 37.91
N GLU A 221 3.90 -4.21 37.89
CA GLU A 221 3.91 -3.17 38.90
C GLU A 221 3.99 -1.78 38.26
N ARG A 222 3.22 -0.85 38.81
CA ARG A 222 3.29 0.57 38.44
C ARG A 222 4.49 1.22 39.13
N SER A 223 5.21 2.06 38.41
CA SER A 223 6.32 2.86 38.93
C SER A 223 5.87 3.84 40.02
N ARG A 224 6.82 4.31 40.84
CA ARG A 224 6.54 5.32 41.89
C ARG A 224 6.04 6.65 41.33
N ASP A 225 6.51 7.04 40.14
CA ASP A 225 6.05 8.26 39.44
C ASP A 225 4.71 8.06 38.71
N GLY A 226 4.18 6.82 38.73
CA GLY A 226 2.92 6.46 38.10
C GLY A 226 2.92 6.42 36.57
N LYS A 227 4.03 6.80 35.91
CA LYS A 227 4.11 6.97 34.45
C LYS A 227 4.53 5.72 33.68
N THR A 228 5.20 4.78 34.34
CA THR A 228 5.73 3.57 33.72
C THR A 228 5.10 2.34 34.35
N PHE A 229 4.69 1.38 33.54
CA PHE A 229 4.28 0.05 34.01
C PHE A 229 5.40 -0.96 33.73
N PHE A 230 5.95 -1.56 34.77
CA PHE A 230 6.96 -2.61 34.67
C PHE A 230 6.28 -3.96 34.57
N VAL A 231 6.44 -4.62 33.42
CA VAL A 231 5.77 -5.89 33.15
C VAL A 231 6.54 -7.04 33.77
N GLY A 232 5.83 -7.87 34.54
CA GLY A 232 6.29 -9.19 34.97
C GLY A 232 5.85 -10.30 34.02
N ARG A 233 4.70 -10.15 33.33
CA ARG A 233 4.21 -11.14 32.38
C ARG A 233 3.26 -10.53 31.34
N ILE A 234 3.37 -10.95 30.08
CA ILE A 234 2.32 -10.72 29.06
C ILE A 234 1.27 -11.82 29.18
N LEU A 235 0.01 -11.42 29.32
CA LEU A 235 -1.14 -12.32 29.37
C LEU A 235 -1.80 -12.45 28.00
N ALA A 236 -1.98 -11.32 27.30
CA ALA A 236 -2.55 -11.31 25.96
C ALA A 236 -2.01 -10.13 25.14
N PHE A 237 -1.83 -10.34 23.84
CA PHE A 237 -1.60 -9.28 22.87
C PHE A 237 -2.52 -9.48 21.67
N SER A 238 -3.17 -8.39 21.25
CA SER A 238 -4.04 -8.36 20.07
C SER A 238 -3.54 -7.25 19.13
N PRO A 239 -2.89 -7.59 18.01
CA PRO A 239 -2.41 -6.58 17.07
C PRO A 239 -3.56 -5.85 16.37
N ASP A 240 -3.30 -4.62 15.92
CA ASP A 240 -4.20 -3.88 15.03
C ASP A 240 -4.11 -4.47 13.62
N LEU A 241 -5.22 -5.09 13.19
CA LEU A 241 -5.32 -5.76 11.90
C LEU A 241 -6.30 -5.03 10.97
N SER A 242 -6.02 -5.09 9.67
CA SER A 242 -6.97 -4.69 8.63
C SER A 242 -7.03 -5.76 7.53
N GLU A 243 -8.21 -6.06 7.02
CA GLU A 243 -8.38 -6.91 5.85
C GLU A 243 -8.46 -6.03 4.61
N ARG A 244 -7.73 -6.40 3.56
CA ARG A 244 -7.72 -5.66 2.30
C ARG A 244 -7.75 -6.60 1.11
N SER A 245 -8.41 -6.13 0.05
CA SER A 245 -8.43 -6.78 -1.26
C SER A 245 -8.23 -5.74 -2.35
N PHE A 246 -7.28 -5.96 -3.25
CA PHE A 246 -6.93 -5.03 -4.32
C PHE A 246 -6.06 -5.70 -5.39
N ASP A 247 -6.02 -5.10 -6.58
CA ASP A 247 -5.18 -5.55 -7.68
C ASP A 247 -3.83 -4.83 -7.69
N VAL A 248 -2.76 -5.59 -7.96
CA VAL A 248 -1.39 -5.07 -8.02
C VAL A 248 -0.75 -5.47 -9.33
N PRO A 249 -0.29 -4.51 -10.15
CA PRO A 249 0.49 -4.82 -11.33
C PRO A 249 1.77 -5.59 -10.98
N LEU A 250 2.01 -6.73 -11.63
CA LEU A 250 3.19 -7.56 -11.38
C LEU A 250 4.50 -6.80 -11.59
N ARG A 251 4.51 -5.82 -12.50
CA ARG A 251 5.66 -4.92 -12.72
C ARG A 251 6.10 -4.12 -11.48
N LYS A 252 5.20 -3.90 -10.51
CA LYS A 252 5.49 -3.16 -9.27
C LYS A 252 6.15 -4.04 -8.20
N PHE A 253 6.16 -5.35 -8.35
CA PHE A 253 6.91 -6.24 -7.47
C PHE A 253 8.38 -6.20 -7.79
N GLN A 254 9.23 -6.16 -6.78
CA GLN A 254 10.66 -6.44 -6.90
C GLN A 254 10.88 -7.94 -6.69
N PHE A 255 11.40 -8.62 -7.71
CA PHE A 255 11.61 -10.07 -7.68
C PHE A 255 13.04 -10.39 -7.21
N TYR A 256 13.16 -11.26 -6.23
CA TYR A 256 14.39 -11.90 -5.80
C TYR A 256 14.24 -13.40 -6.07
N ASP A 257 15.29 -14.18 -5.88
CA ASP A 257 15.28 -15.59 -6.30
C ASP A 257 14.22 -16.43 -5.55
N ASP A 258 13.93 -16.08 -4.29
CA ASP A 258 13.00 -16.80 -3.40
C ASP A 258 11.72 -16.01 -3.06
N VAL A 259 11.77 -14.67 -3.15
CA VAL A 259 10.65 -13.80 -2.76
C VAL A 259 10.40 -12.69 -3.78
N ALA A 260 9.16 -12.22 -3.86
CA ALA A 260 8.81 -10.97 -4.51
C ALA A 260 8.24 -9.99 -3.48
N ILE A 261 8.69 -8.74 -3.54
CA ILE A 261 8.34 -7.70 -2.58
C ILE A 261 7.61 -6.57 -3.29
N PHE A 262 6.42 -6.23 -2.81
CA PHE A 262 5.69 -5.04 -3.24
C PHE A 262 5.63 -4.02 -2.10
N ARG A 263 5.95 -2.76 -2.42
CA ARG A 263 5.92 -1.64 -1.49
C ARG A 263 5.15 -0.49 -2.12
N ASP A 264 4.16 0.02 -1.39
CA ASP A 264 3.44 1.22 -1.79
C ASP A 264 3.63 2.30 -0.72
N ALA A 265 4.40 3.32 -1.05
CA ALA A 265 4.68 4.42 -0.14
C ALA A 265 3.48 5.36 0.07
N ARG A 266 2.53 5.42 -0.88
CA ARG A 266 1.33 6.26 -0.76
C ARG A 266 0.37 5.64 0.25
N HIS A 267 0.15 4.34 0.14
CA HIS A 267 -0.70 3.59 1.05
C HIS A 267 0.05 3.01 2.26
N ARG A 268 1.37 3.21 2.32
CA ARG A 268 2.30 2.75 3.38
C ARG A 268 2.13 1.27 3.71
N LEU A 269 2.15 0.44 2.67
CA LEU A 269 1.99 -1.01 2.78
C LEU A 269 3.20 -1.75 2.23
N GLU A 270 3.51 -2.90 2.83
CA GLU A 270 4.52 -3.85 2.37
C GLU A 270 3.92 -5.26 2.29
N LEU A 271 4.20 -5.91 1.16
CA LEU A 271 3.77 -7.27 0.84
C LEU A 271 5.01 -8.07 0.45
N VAL A 272 5.19 -9.24 1.07
CA VAL A 272 6.22 -10.21 0.70
C VAL A 272 5.51 -11.50 0.30
N VAL A 273 5.79 -12.00 -0.90
CA VAL A 273 5.23 -13.24 -1.44
C VAL A 273 6.35 -14.18 -1.87
N ASP A 274 6.21 -15.45 -1.54
CA ASP A 274 7.03 -16.54 -2.05
C ASP A 274 6.32 -17.28 -3.20
N GLN A 275 7.04 -18.19 -3.86
CA GLN A 275 6.53 -18.94 -5.01
C GLN A 275 5.36 -19.88 -4.65
N ALA A 276 5.16 -20.23 -3.37
CA ALA A 276 4.00 -21.00 -2.93
C ALA A 276 2.77 -20.12 -2.59
N ALA A 277 2.97 -18.81 -2.39
CA ALA A 277 1.90 -17.83 -2.27
C ALA A 277 1.43 -17.29 -3.63
N MET A 278 2.38 -17.04 -4.53
CA MET A 278 2.16 -16.62 -5.91
C MET A 278 2.72 -17.72 -6.81
N PRO A 279 1.90 -18.62 -7.38
CA PRO A 279 2.37 -19.81 -8.09
C PRO A 279 2.93 -19.46 -9.49
N LEU A 280 4.04 -18.73 -9.50
CA LEU A 280 4.83 -18.37 -10.67
C LEU A 280 6.28 -18.77 -10.42
N VAL A 281 6.95 -19.22 -11.47
CA VAL A 281 8.40 -19.43 -11.44
C VAL A 281 9.08 -18.15 -11.88
N TRP A 282 9.80 -17.51 -10.96
CA TRP A 282 10.56 -16.30 -11.24
C TRP A 282 12.00 -16.41 -10.74
N ASP A 283 12.79 -15.42 -11.16
CA ASP A 283 14.13 -15.16 -10.70
C ASP A 283 14.37 -13.63 -10.68
N SER A 284 15.54 -13.20 -10.22
CA SER A 284 15.93 -11.79 -10.23
C SER A 284 15.99 -11.14 -11.62
N THR A 285 16.09 -11.91 -12.72
CA THR A 285 16.11 -11.37 -14.10
C THR A 285 14.78 -10.77 -14.52
N TRP A 286 13.67 -11.16 -13.86
CA TRP A 286 12.37 -10.54 -14.07
C TRP A 286 12.42 -9.03 -13.92
N ASN A 287 13.26 -8.49 -13.03
CA ASN A 287 13.37 -7.05 -12.84
C ASN A 287 13.87 -6.30 -14.09
N GLN A 288 14.53 -6.98 -15.02
CA GLN A 288 15.03 -6.38 -16.26
C GLN A 288 13.90 -6.13 -17.26
N TRP A 289 12.85 -6.97 -17.25
CA TRP A 289 11.81 -6.96 -18.30
C TRP A 289 10.37 -6.88 -17.80
N LYS A 290 10.11 -7.05 -16.49
CA LYS A 290 8.76 -7.01 -15.87
C LYS A 290 8.00 -5.72 -16.17
N HIS A 291 8.69 -4.62 -16.46
CA HIS A 291 8.07 -3.36 -16.85
C HIS A 291 7.23 -3.48 -18.14
N ARG A 292 7.44 -4.51 -18.95
CA ARG A 292 6.63 -4.83 -20.15
C ARG A 292 5.43 -5.72 -19.86
N LEU A 293 5.27 -6.19 -18.63
CA LEU A 293 4.18 -7.06 -18.20
C LEU A 293 3.01 -6.20 -17.68
N SER A 294 1.87 -6.30 -18.37
CA SER A 294 0.62 -5.63 -18.01
C SER A 294 -0.20 -6.39 -16.97
N ALA A 295 0.10 -7.67 -16.74
CA ALA A 295 -0.65 -8.52 -15.82
C ALA A 295 -0.71 -7.95 -14.40
N GLU A 296 -1.87 -8.09 -13.78
CA GLU A 296 -2.14 -7.70 -12.41
C GLU A 296 -2.43 -8.95 -11.58
N ALA A 297 -1.93 -8.98 -10.36
CA ALA A 297 -2.24 -10.00 -9.38
C ALA A 297 -3.29 -9.47 -8.41
N HIS A 298 -4.36 -10.22 -8.22
CA HIS A 298 -5.36 -9.92 -7.22
C HIS A 298 -4.89 -10.39 -5.84
N ILE A 299 -4.78 -9.46 -4.89
CA ILE A 299 -4.31 -9.72 -3.54
C ILE A 299 -5.49 -9.67 -2.58
N GLN A 300 -5.64 -10.70 -1.75
CA GLN A 300 -6.52 -10.70 -0.59
C GLN A 300 -5.69 -11.07 0.64
N ALA A 301 -5.58 -10.16 1.61
CA ALA A 301 -4.72 -10.41 2.76
C ALA A 301 -5.12 -9.66 4.04
N THR A 302 -4.64 -10.17 5.17
CA THR A 302 -4.66 -9.45 6.46
C THR A 302 -3.35 -8.69 6.65
N PHE A 303 -3.45 -7.40 6.91
CA PHE A 303 -2.35 -6.51 7.21
C PHE A 303 -2.31 -6.19 8.70
N LEU A 304 -1.12 -6.17 9.27
CA LEU A 304 -0.84 -5.72 10.63
C LEU A 304 -0.23 -4.31 10.59
N GLN A 305 -0.57 -3.48 11.56
CA GLN A 305 0.10 -2.19 11.73
C GLN A 305 1.48 -2.35 12.37
N THR A 306 2.47 -1.69 11.78
CA THR A 306 3.87 -1.65 12.22
C THR A 306 4.42 -0.22 12.08
N GLY A 307 5.68 -0.03 12.49
CA GLY A 307 6.35 1.26 12.52
C GLY A 307 7.69 1.19 11.83
N VAL A 308 7.95 2.16 10.95
CA VAL A 308 9.25 2.34 10.30
C VAL A 308 9.79 3.72 10.67
N TYR A 309 10.97 3.75 11.28
CA TYR A 309 11.68 5.00 11.50
C TYR A 309 12.31 5.49 10.21
N ARG A 310 12.10 6.77 9.88
CA ARG A 310 12.81 7.45 8.80
C ARG A 310 13.40 8.75 9.30
N VAL A 311 14.60 9.07 8.82
CA VAL A 311 15.18 10.39 9.03
C VAL A 311 14.57 11.35 8.02
N LYS A 312 13.99 12.45 8.52
CA LYS A 312 13.52 13.57 7.72
C LYS A 312 14.01 14.86 8.38
N ASP A 313 14.70 15.71 7.61
CA ASP A 313 15.26 16.98 8.10
C ASP A 313 16.14 16.82 9.35
N GLY A 314 16.90 15.72 9.43
CA GLY A 314 17.77 15.39 10.57
C GLY A 314 17.05 14.84 11.81
N GLN A 315 15.73 14.67 11.76
CA GLN A 315 14.93 14.10 12.86
C GLN A 315 14.40 12.71 12.51
N TRP A 316 14.43 11.80 13.48
CA TRP A 316 13.81 10.48 13.36
C TRP A 316 12.30 10.60 13.53
N ILE A 317 11.54 10.25 12.49
CA ILE A 317 10.09 10.22 12.49
C ILE A 317 9.63 8.78 12.39
N LEU A 318 8.76 8.36 13.30
CA LEU A 318 8.07 7.08 13.23
C LEU A 318 6.90 7.21 12.25
N LEU A 319 6.96 6.47 11.15
CA LEU A 319 5.86 6.34 10.21
C LEU A 319 5.11 5.05 10.47
N ARG A 320 3.80 5.15 10.66
CA ARG A 320 2.90 3.99 10.64
C ARG A 320 2.92 3.37 9.25
N TRP A 321 3.14 2.07 9.20
CA TRP A 321 3.19 1.25 8.01
C TRP A 321 2.33 0.01 8.25
N GLU A 322 1.88 -0.63 7.19
CA GLU A 322 1.16 -1.89 7.26
C GLU A 322 1.95 -2.99 6.56
N LYS A 323 2.08 -4.13 7.22
CA LYS A 323 2.78 -5.29 6.66
C LYS A 323 1.82 -6.46 6.58
N VAL A 324 1.90 -7.25 5.51
CA VAL A 324 1.06 -8.43 5.38
C VAL A 324 1.43 -9.48 6.44
N LEU A 325 0.45 -10.17 7.00
CA LEU A 325 0.69 -11.40 7.75
C LEU A 325 0.97 -12.55 6.78
N PRO A 326 2.14 -13.21 6.84
CA PRO A 326 2.47 -14.30 5.93
C PRO A 326 1.43 -15.42 5.92
N SER A 327 0.85 -15.79 7.07
CA SER A 327 -0.17 -16.86 7.15
C SER A 327 -1.50 -16.52 6.46
N ARG A 328 -1.80 -15.24 6.22
CA ARG A 328 -3.11 -14.74 5.78
C ARG A 328 -3.01 -13.93 4.50
N ILE A 329 -2.41 -14.54 3.49
CA ILE A 329 -2.29 -13.97 2.14
C ILE A 329 -2.78 -14.96 1.10
N LYS A 330 -3.55 -14.45 0.14
CA LYS A 330 -3.96 -15.17 -1.07
C LYS A 330 -3.69 -14.28 -2.27
N VAL A 331 -2.96 -14.84 -3.23
CA VAL A 331 -2.68 -14.21 -4.53
C VAL A 331 -3.41 -14.98 -5.60
N THR A 332 -4.20 -14.28 -6.41
CA THR A 332 -4.86 -14.85 -7.58
C THR A 332 -4.30 -14.19 -8.83
N LEU A 333 -3.94 -14.99 -9.82
CA LEU A 333 -3.37 -14.52 -11.08
C LEU A 333 -4.39 -14.64 -12.22
N PRO A 334 -4.28 -13.82 -13.27
CA PRO A 334 -5.09 -13.97 -14.47
C PRO A 334 -4.88 -15.34 -15.12
N ALA A 335 -5.94 -15.90 -15.72
CA ALA A 335 -5.86 -17.21 -16.36
C ALA A 335 -4.87 -17.24 -17.54
N ASP A 336 -4.62 -16.09 -18.18
CA ASP A 336 -3.73 -15.89 -19.31
C ASP A 336 -2.33 -15.38 -18.88
N ILE A 337 -1.92 -15.56 -17.62
CA ILE A 337 -0.64 -15.06 -17.12
C ILE A 337 0.57 -15.62 -17.85
N THR A 338 0.58 -16.93 -18.16
CA THR A 338 1.69 -17.60 -18.85
C THR A 338 1.95 -17.01 -20.24
N PRO A 339 0.96 -16.91 -21.15
CA PRO A 339 1.20 -16.29 -22.46
C PRO A 339 1.58 -14.81 -22.35
N GLN A 340 1.09 -14.06 -21.34
CA GLN A 340 1.53 -12.68 -21.10
C GLN A 340 3.01 -12.60 -20.71
N ILE A 341 3.50 -13.51 -19.87
CA ILE A 341 4.92 -13.60 -19.48
C ILE A 341 5.78 -13.92 -20.70
N GLU A 342 5.41 -14.92 -21.50
CA GLU A 342 6.14 -15.30 -22.71
C GLU A 342 6.19 -14.15 -23.73
N ALA A 343 5.07 -13.45 -23.93
CA ALA A 343 5.02 -12.27 -24.78
C ALA A 343 5.93 -11.15 -24.26
N ALA A 344 5.97 -10.90 -22.94
CA ALA A 344 6.86 -9.89 -22.35
C ALA A 344 8.34 -10.27 -22.51
N ARG A 345 8.71 -11.54 -22.27
CA ARG A 345 10.08 -12.04 -22.46
C ARG A 345 10.55 -11.95 -23.90
N ARG A 346 9.73 -12.42 -24.85
CA ARG A 346 10.02 -12.32 -26.29
C ARG A 346 10.27 -10.88 -26.72
N ARG A 347 9.40 -9.96 -26.29
CA ARG A 347 9.56 -8.52 -26.58
C ARG A 347 10.88 -7.97 -26.04
N HIS A 348 11.22 -8.28 -24.79
CA HIS A 348 12.50 -7.85 -24.21
C HIS A 348 13.70 -8.42 -24.97
N HIS A 349 13.64 -9.69 -25.38
CA HIS A 349 14.70 -10.34 -26.12
C HIS A 349 14.96 -9.66 -27.48
N VAL A 350 13.91 -9.44 -28.28
CA VAL A 350 14.01 -8.75 -29.58
C VAL A 350 14.56 -7.33 -29.41
N LEU A 351 14.05 -6.58 -28.42
CA LEU A 351 14.54 -5.24 -28.11
C LEU A 351 16.03 -5.24 -27.73
N GLY A 352 16.47 -6.24 -26.97
CA GLY A 352 17.87 -6.41 -26.57
C GLY A 352 18.79 -6.74 -27.75
N GLN A 353 18.37 -7.66 -28.63
CA GLN A 353 19.14 -8.06 -29.81
C GLN A 353 19.39 -6.88 -30.77
N HIS A 354 18.39 -6.01 -30.94
CA HIS A 354 18.46 -4.87 -31.87
C HIS A 354 18.56 -3.51 -31.15
N VAL A 355 19.18 -3.46 -29.96
CA VAL A 355 19.18 -2.25 -29.10
C VAL A 355 19.66 -0.98 -29.81
N ARG A 356 20.74 -1.07 -30.61
CA ARG A 356 21.30 0.09 -31.33
C ARG A 356 20.31 0.65 -32.35
N PHE A 357 19.66 -0.24 -33.10
CA PHE A 357 18.65 0.12 -34.09
C PHE A 357 17.44 0.79 -33.42
N PHE A 358 16.89 0.17 -32.37
CA PHE A 358 15.74 0.74 -31.66
C PHE A 358 16.06 2.08 -31.00
N THR A 359 17.27 2.29 -30.47
CA THR A 359 17.67 3.59 -29.91
C THR A 359 17.74 4.68 -30.98
N GLN A 360 18.27 4.38 -32.17
CA GLN A 360 18.29 5.32 -33.29
C GLN A 360 16.87 5.64 -33.77
N LEU A 361 16.01 4.62 -33.88
CA LEU A 361 14.63 4.78 -34.32
C LEU A 361 13.80 5.61 -33.33
N ARG A 362 13.95 5.37 -32.00
CA ARG A 362 13.32 6.20 -30.96
C ARG A 362 13.80 7.65 -31.05
N THR A 363 15.09 7.87 -31.23
CA THR A 363 15.66 9.22 -31.40
C THR A 363 15.05 9.95 -32.62
N ARG A 364 14.73 9.21 -33.68
CA ARG A 364 14.03 9.75 -34.86
C ARG A 364 12.57 10.07 -34.53
N ILE A 365 11.84 9.13 -33.93
CA ILE A 365 10.44 9.30 -33.51
C ILE A 365 10.25 10.48 -32.54
N ASP A 366 11.22 10.77 -31.69
CA ASP A 366 11.18 11.94 -30.79
C ASP A 366 11.30 13.27 -31.54
N ARG A 367 11.95 13.28 -32.71
CA ARG A 367 12.23 14.48 -33.51
C ARG A 367 11.17 14.73 -34.56
N GLU A 368 10.67 13.69 -35.21
CA GLU A 368 9.70 13.77 -36.31
C GLU A 368 8.69 12.63 -36.28
N PRO A 369 7.45 12.86 -36.75
CA PRO A 369 6.49 11.78 -36.94
C PRO A 369 6.99 10.78 -38.00
N VAL A 370 7.00 9.49 -37.65
CA VAL A 370 7.42 8.40 -38.55
C VAL A 370 6.24 7.48 -38.82
N ALA A 371 5.95 7.21 -40.10
CA ALA A 371 4.86 6.31 -40.48
C ALA A 371 5.11 4.87 -40.03
N LYS A 372 4.06 4.17 -39.62
CA LYS A 372 4.09 2.76 -39.22
C LYS A 372 4.65 1.86 -40.32
N SER A 373 4.25 2.08 -41.57
CA SER A 373 4.74 1.32 -42.73
C SER A 373 6.25 1.48 -42.95
N GLU A 374 6.78 2.68 -42.71
CA GLU A 374 8.23 2.93 -42.77
C GLU A 374 8.96 2.20 -41.64
N ILE A 375 8.41 2.18 -40.43
CA ILE A 375 8.95 1.40 -39.31
C ILE A 375 8.97 -0.09 -39.65
N GLU A 376 7.87 -0.63 -40.17
CA GLU A 376 7.74 -2.05 -40.55
C GLU A 376 8.70 -2.42 -41.69
N ARG A 377 8.90 -1.52 -42.66
CA ARG A 377 9.92 -1.68 -43.70
C ARG A 377 11.32 -1.78 -43.09
N LEU A 378 11.67 -0.85 -42.19
CA LEU A 378 12.97 -0.86 -41.49
C LEU A 378 13.15 -2.11 -40.64
N PHE A 379 12.08 -2.65 -40.03
CA PHE A 379 12.12 -3.92 -39.30
C PHE A 379 12.51 -5.09 -40.20
N GLY A 380 11.91 -5.18 -41.38
CA GLY A 380 12.24 -6.20 -42.38
C GLY A 380 13.72 -6.14 -42.81
N GLU A 381 14.28 -4.94 -42.97
CA GLU A 381 15.67 -4.75 -43.38
C GLU A 381 16.70 -5.22 -42.34
N VAL A 382 16.37 -5.12 -41.06
CA VAL A 382 17.26 -5.53 -39.96
C VAL A 382 16.93 -6.92 -39.41
N GLY A 383 15.97 -7.62 -40.01
CA GLY A 383 15.58 -8.99 -39.63
C GLY A 383 14.76 -9.10 -38.35
N ILE A 384 14.01 -8.06 -37.97
CA ILE A 384 13.06 -8.15 -36.84
C ILE A 384 11.89 -9.06 -37.25
N PRO A 385 11.43 -9.98 -36.36
CA PRO A 385 10.31 -10.86 -36.65
C PRO A 385 9.04 -10.09 -37.05
N GLY A 386 8.32 -10.58 -38.07
CA GLY A 386 7.13 -9.90 -38.61
C GLY A 386 5.92 -9.85 -37.66
N ASP A 387 5.92 -10.68 -36.61
CA ASP A 387 4.94 -10.64 -35.53
C ASP A 387 5.28 -9.61 -34.44
N PHE A 388 6.44 -8.96 -34.52
CA PHE A 388 6.83 -7.86 -33.65
C PHE A 388 6.20 -6.54 -34.13
N GLY A 389 5.10 -6.14 -33.48
CA GLY A 389 4.38 -4.93 -33.84
C GLY A 389 5.20 -3.64 -33.67
N ALA A 390 5.08 -2.72 -34.62
CA ALA A 390 5.73 -1.40 -34.58
C ALA A 390 5.39 -0.62 -33.30
N GLU A 391 4.18 -0.81 -32.75
CA GLU A 391 3.73 -0.15 -31.52
C GLU A 391 4.64 -0.43 -30.33
N GLN A 392 5.34 -1.58 -30.32
CA GLN A 392 6.23 -1.99 -29.22
C GLN A 392 7.46 -1.08 -29.05
N ILE A 393 7.80 -0.23 -30.03
CA ILE A 393 8.94 0.69 -29.92
C ILE A 393 8.70 1.72 -28.82
N THR A 394 7.51 2.32 -28.80
CA THR A 394 7.11 3.40 -27.89
C THR A 394 6.03 2.99 -26.90
N TRP A 395 5.66 1.69 -26.87
CA TRP A 395 4.67 1.18 -25.94
C TRP A 395 5.14 1.31 -24.49
N GLU A 396 4.35 1.97 -23.65
CA GLU A 396 4.61 2.06 -22.22
C GLU A 396 3.76 1.06 -21.42
N ALA A 397 4.22 0.75 -20.21
CA ALA A 397 3.61 -0.28 -19.36
C ALA A 397 2.14 0.01 -18.97
N ASP A 398 1.82 1.30 -18.88
CA ASP A 398 0.51 1.80 -18.44
C ASP A 398 -0.43 2.08 -19.63
N TYR A 399 0.00 1.77 -20.86
CA TYR A 399 -0.84 1.91 -22.06
C TYR A 399 -1.88 0.79 -22.13
N ASP A 400 -3.15 1.18 -22.28
CA ASP A 400 -4.27 0.28 -22.53
C ASP A 400 -4.34 -0.06 -24.03
N PRO A 401 -4.13 -1.34 -24.41
CA PRO A 401 -4.19 -1.78 -25.80
C PRO A 401 -5.53 -1.50 -26.50
N PHE A 402 -6.62 -1.34 -25.73
CA PHE A 402 -7.95 -1.09 -26.27
C PHE A 402 -7.98 0.14 -27.18
N TYR A 403 -7.54 1.30 -26.69
CA TYR A 403 -7.62 2.57 -27.43
C TYR A 403 -6.80 2.52 -28.73
N TYR A 404 -5.56 2.00 -28.64
CA TYR A 404 -4.70 1.85 -29.81
C TYR A 404 -5.31 0.91 -30.86
N ARG A 405 -5.83 -0.25 -30.43
CA ARG A 405 -6.40 -1.24 -31.35
C ARG A 405 -7.67 -0.72 -32.03
N GLU A 406 -8.55 -0.05 -31.29
CA GLU A 406 -9.78 0.52 -31.86
C GLU A 406 -9.50 1.61 -32.90
N LEU A 407 -8.53 2.49 -32.65
CA LEU A 407 -8.14 3.52 -33.62
C LEU A 407 -7.37 2.92 -34.81
N SER A 408 -6.46 1.97 -34.55
CA SER A 408 -5.68 1.31 -35.61
C SER A 408 -6.55 0.61 -36.64
N LYS A 409 -7.68 0.01 -36.22
CA LYS A 409 -8.65 -0.63 -37.14
C LYS A 409 -9.29 0.35 -38.12
N ARG A 410 -9.41 1.63 -37.73
CA ARG A 410 -10.10 2.69 -38.50
C ARG A 410 -9.13 3.58 -39.26
N ALA A 411 -7.83 3.47 -38.98
CA ALA A 411 -6.81 4.34 -39.53
C ALA A 411 -6.35 3.86 -40.91
N ARG A 412 -6.20 4.82 -41.82
CA ARG A 412 -5.53 4.63 -43.12
C ARG A 412 -4.02 4.55 -42.91
N THR A 413 -3.50 5.47 -42.09
CA THR A 413 -2.08 5.55 -41.72
C THR A 413 -1.94 5.81 -40.23
N VAL A 414 -0.91 5.24 -39.62
CA VAL A 414 -0.52 5.52 -38.23
C VAL A 414 0.87 6.11 -38.23
N TYR A 415 1.09 7.21 -37.52
CA TYR A 415 2.39 7.81 -37.31
C TYR A 415 2.77 7.75 -35.84
N PHE A 416 4.05 7.55 -35.60
CA PHE A 416 4.68 7.49 -34.29
C PHE A 416 5.40 8.79 -34.05
N PHE A 417 5.09 9.48 -32.95
CA PHE A 417 5.77 10.72 -32.63
C PHE A 417 5.86 10.89 -31.11
N ARG A 418 7.09 10.99 -30.58
CA ARG A 418 7.36 11.04 -29.14
C ARG A 418 6.69 9.84 -28.42
N ASP A 419 5.85 10.12 -27.43
CA ASP A 419 5.06 9.17 -26.67
C ASP A 419 3.60 9.04 -27.19
N GLU A 420 3.31 9.55 -28.40
CA GLU A 420 1.96 9.62 -28.97
C GLU A 420 1.83 8.83 -30.28
N PHE A 421 0.59 8.43 -30.57
CA PHE A 421 0.21 7.84 -31.86
C PHE A 421 -0.74 8.79 -32.58
N ILE A 422 -0.41 9.12 -33.84
CA ILE A 422 -1.21 9.98 -34.71
C ILE A 422 -1.90 9.07 -35.73
N PHE A 423 -3.22 9.01 -35.67
CA PHE A 423 -4.07 8.19 -36.53
C PHE A 423 -4.70 9.07 -37.60
N GLU A 424 -4.39 8.76 -38.86
CA GLU A 424 -5.10 9.31 -40.01
C GLU A 424 -6.37 8.49 -40.26
N LEU A 425 -7.52 9.02 -39.86
CA LEU A 425 -8.80 8.42 -40.15
C LEU A 425 -9.34 8.93 -41.51
N GLU A 426 -10.44 8.36 -41.97
CA GLU A 426 -11.07 8.76 -43.22
C GLU A 426 -11.46 10.25 -43.25
N ARG A 427 -11.99 10.78 -42.15
CA ARG A 427 -12.56 12.14 -42.07
C ARG A 427 -11.91 13.05 -41.01
N ALA A 428 -10.93 12.56 -40.26
CA ALA A 428 -10.32 13.29 -39.15
C ALA A 428 -8.91 12.78 -38.85
N ILE A 429 -8.16 13.56 -38.05
CA ILE A 429 -6.93 13.11 -37.41
C ILE A 429 -7.19 12.92 -35.92
N VAL A 430 -6.75 11.79 -35.39
CA VAL A 430 -6.83 11.48 -33.97
C VAL A 430 -5.44 11.33 -33.40
N ILE A 431 -5.14 12.01 -32.29
CA ILE A 431 -3.87 11.88 -31.59
C ILE A 431 -4.12 11.30 -30.22
N GLU A 432 -3.43 10.20 -29.93
CA GLU A 432 -3.71 9.35 -28.79
C GLU A 432 -2.45 9.06 -27.99
N ARG A 433 -2.58 9.18 -26.68
CA ARG A 433 -1.70 8.55 -25.70
C ARG A 433 -2.56 7.56 -24.91
N PRO A 434 -2.40 6.23 -25.09
CA PRO A 434 -3.31 5.21 -24.58
C PRO A 434 -3.29 5.01 -23.06
N GLU A 435 -3.21 6.06 -22.24
CA GLU A 435 -2.99 5.97 -20.80
C GLU A 435 -4.14 6.58 -20.01
N LEU A 436 -4.63 5.86 -18.99
CA LEU A 436 -5.72 6.34 -18.14
C LEU A 436 -5.41 7.72 -17.53
N GLY A 437 -6.39 8.62 -17.58
CA GLY A 437 -6.23 10.02 -17.16
C GLY A 437 -5.72 10.96 -18.27
N HIS A 438 -5.32 10.41 -19.42
CA HIS A 438 -5.10 11.19 -20.64
C HIS A 438 -6.39 11.34 -21.45
N ALA A 439 -6.29 12.08 -22.55
CA ALA A 439 -7.39 12.34 -23.45
C ALA A 439 -6.94 12.13 -24.90
N THR A 440 -7.85 11.62 -25.71
CA THR A 440 -7.77 11.53 -27.16
C THR A 440 -8.04 12.91 -27.75
N TYR A 441 -7.18 13.41 -28.63
CA TYR A 441 -7.34 14.72 -29.29
C TYR A 441 -7.85 14.51 -30.71
N LEU A 442 -8.84 15.30 -31.12
CA LEU A 442 -9.45 15.23 -32.44
C LEU A 442 -9.17 16.50 -33.23
N PHE A 443 -8.85 16.32 -34.50
CA PHE A 443 -8.61 17.39 -35.45
C PHE A 443 -9.37 17.10 -36.75
N ALA A 444 -9.82 18.16 -37.42
CA ALA A 444 -10.38 18.10 -38.75
C ALA A 444 -9.34 17.55 -39.73
N LYS A 445 -9.82 16.92 -40.81
CA LYS A 445 -8.93 16.37 -41.83
C LYS A 445 -8.15 17.50 -42.52
N PRO A 446 -6.80 17.48 -42.49
CA PRO A 446 -6.02 18.49 -43.17
C PRO A 446 -6.06 18.27 -44.69
N VAL A 447 -5.93 19.36 -45.45
CA VAL A 447 -5.75 19.31 -46.91
C VAL A 447 -4.44 18.62 -47.27
N ASN A 448 -3.39 18.83 -46.45
CA ASN A 448 -2.08 18.22 -46.61
C ASN A 448 -1.58 17.65 -45.29
N MET A 449 -1.34 16.34 -45.24
CA MET A 449 -0.85 15.64 -44.06
C MET A 449 0.56 16.10 -43.66
N ASP A 450 1.46 16.34 -44.60
CA ASP A 450 2.85 16.71 -44.28
C ASP A 450 2.93 18.10 -43.62
N ASP A 451 2.06 19.02 -44.01
CA ASP A 451 1.94 20.33 -43.38
C ASP A 451 1.41 20.21 -41.96
N PHE A 452 0.39 19.36 -41.76
CA PHE A 452 -0.15 19.05 -40.44
C PHE A 452 0.92 18.46 -39.53
N LEU A 453 1.63 17.41 -39.97
CA LEU A 453 2.66 16.73 -39.18
C LEU A 453 3.81 17.69 -38.80
N ARG A 454 4.28 18.53 -39.74
CA ARG A 454 5.31 19.53 -39.47
C ARG A 454 4.86 20.60 -38.48
N LEU A 455 3.61 21.05 -38.59
CA LEU A 455 3.04 22.03 -37.65
C LEU A 455 2.85 21.40 -36.26
N TYR A 456 2.31 20.19 -36.20
CA TYR A 456 2.10 19.46 -34.96
C TYR A 456 3.41 19.18 -34.23
N ALA A 457 4.45 18.76 -34.96
CA ALA A 457 5.77 18.47 -34.39
C ALA A 457 6.40 19.67 -33.68
N ARG A 458 6.13 20.90 -34.16
CA ARG A 458 6.59 22.17 -33.56
C ARG A 458 5.68 22.70 -32.45
N SER A 459 4.57 22.03 -32.19
CA SER A 459 3.53 22.45 -31.26
C SER A 459 3.58 21.67 -29.95
N THR A 460 2.86 22.16 -28.94
CA THR A 460 2.65 21.46 -27.66
C THR A 460 1.17 21.36 -27.34
N ARG A 461 0.75 20.32 -26.60
CA ARG A 461 -0.64 20.17 -26.12
C ARG A 461 -1.12 21.39 -25.31
N GLN A 462 -0.22 22.07 -24.60
CA GLN A 462 -0.58 23.29 -23.87
C GLN A 462 -0.85 24.46 -24.83
N ALA A 463 -0.03 24.64 -25.87
CA ALA A 463 -0.25 25.67 -26.87
C ALA A 463 -1.58 25.46 -27.62
N ILE A 464 -1.89 24.21 -27.99
CA ILE A 464 -3.17 23.85 -28.63
C ILE A 464 -4.34 24.16 -27.70
N ARG A 465 -4.29 23.74 -26.42
CA ARG A 465 -5.38 24.01 -25.45
C ARG A 465 -5.61 25.49 -25.18
N ALA A 466 -4.56 26.30 -25.23
CA ALA A 466 -4.63 27.75 -25.02
C ALA A 466 -4.84 28.52 -26.33
N ASN A 467 -4.97 27.84 -27.47
CA ASN A 467 -4.91 28.38 -28.82
C ASN A 467 -3.80 29.45 -29.00
N ARG A 468 -2.62 29.20 -28.41
CA ARG A 468 -1.50 30.15 -28.52
C ARG A 468 -1.03 30.23 -29.98
N ASP A 469 -0.78 31.44 -30.46
CA ASP A 469 -0.35 31.71 -31.85
C ASP A 469 -1.27 31.11 -32.92
N ASN A 470 -2.56 31.03 -32.56
CA ASN A 470 -3.63 30.43 -33.34
C ASN A 470 -3.39 28.97 -33.78
N VAL A 471 -2.61 28.23 -33.00
CA VAL A 471 -2.16 26.89 -33.38
C VAL A 471 -3.31 25.86 -33.40
N ALA A 472 -4.36 26.05 -32.60
CA ALA A 472 -5.49 25.14 -32.55
C ALA A 472 -6.32 25.23 -33.83
N GLU A 473 -6.64 26.44 -34.30
CA GLU A 473 -7.37 26.66 -35.55
C GLU A 473 -6.55 26.18 -36.75
N ARG A 474 -5.24 26.47 -36.77
CA ARG A 474 -4.34 26.06 -37.85
C ARG A 474 -4.15 24.54 -37.96
N LEU A 475 -4.27 23.84 -36.83
CA LEU A 475 -4.29 22.37 -36.80
C LEU A 475 -5.71 21.80 -37.00
N GLY A 476 -6.74 22.63 -37.05
CA GLY A 476 -8.14 22.20 -37.14
C GLY A 476 -8.63 21.48 -35.89
N PHE A 477 -8.19 21.88 -34.70
CA PHE A 477 -8.58 21.23 -33.44
C PHE A 477 -10.09 21.27 -33.20
N ILE A 478 -10.72 20.10 -33.06
CA ILE A 478 -12.16 19.95 -32.82
C ILE A 478 -12.43 19.86 -31.32
N GLY A 479 -11.71 18.96 -30.64
CA GLY A 479 -12.04 18.64 -29.25
C GLY A 479 -11.16 17.55 -28.67
N ARG A 480 -11.53 17.10 -27.45
CA ARG A 480 -10.84 16.00 -26.76
C ARG A 480 -11.80 15.13 -25.96
N ILE A 481 -11.53 13.84 -25.96
CA ILE A 481 -12.30 12.83 -25.24
C ILE A 481 -11.42 12.28 -24.12
N ARG A 482 -11.86 12.43 -22.86
CA ARG A 482 -11.11 11.87 -21.72
C ARG A 482 -11.31 10.37 -21.66
N HIS A 483 -10.28 9.64 -21.25
CA HIS A 483 -10.43 8.23 -20.91
C HIS A 483 -11.28 8.12 -19.63
N ALA A 484 -12.55 7.79 -19.79
CA ALA A 484 -13.48 7.53 -18.68
C ALA A 484 -13.35 6.08 -18.19
N ALA A 485 -13.96 5.77 -17.03
CA ALA A 485 -13.96 4.42 -16.46
C ALA A 485 -14.63 3.36 -17.36
N SER A 486 -15.47 3.76 -18.32
CA SER A 486 -16.09 2.87 -19.31
C SER A 486 -15.48 3.05 -20.69
N ARG A 487 -14.95 1.95 -21.25
CA ARG A 487 -14.45 1.88 -22.63
C ARG A 487 -15.56 2.09 -23.66
N GLY A 488 -16.79 1.66 -23.34
CA GLY A 488 -17.96 1.81 -24.23
C GLY A 488 -18.33 3.27 -24.47
N SER A 489 -18.39 4.07 -23.40
CA SER A 489 -18.70 5.51 -23.51
C SER A 489 -17.66 6.28 -24.31
N TRP A 490 -16.40 5.84 -24.29
CA TRP A 490 -15.34 6.45 -25.10
C TRP A 490 -15.57 6.18 -26.60
N VAL A 491 -15.98 4.96 -26.98
CA VAL A 491 -16.28 4.62 -28.38
C VAL A 491 -17.50 5.41 -28.88
N GLU A 492 -18.54 5.55 -28.07
CA GLU A 492 -19.74 6.33 -28.40
C GLU A 492 -19.41 7.81 -28.61
N GLN A 493 -18.66 8.42 -27.69
CA GLN A 493 -18.21 9.82 -27.83
C GLN A 493 -17.31 10.01 -29.04
N LEU A 494 -16.42 9.05 -29.32
CA LEU A 494 -15.57 9.09 -30.51
C LEU A 494 -16.42 9.06 -31.78
N GLY A 495 -17.47 8.23 -31.83
CA GLY A 495 -18.41 8.21 -32.95
C GLY A 495 -19.13 9.55 -33.12
N ALA A 496 -19.75 10.05 -32.04
CA ALA A 496 -20.50 11.31 -32.05
C ALA A 496 -19.64 12.50 -32.51
N GLU A 497 -18.42 12.66 -31.99
CA GLU A 497 -17.54 13.78 -32.37
C GLU A 497 -17.01 13.67 -33.81
N LEU A 498 -16.79 12.44 -34.29
CA LEU A 498 -16.41 12.20 -35.68
C LEU A 498 -17.57 12.44 -36.65
N ASP A 499 -18.82 12.33 -36.19
CA ASP A 499 -20.03 12.57 -36.98
C ASP A 499 -20.53 14.03 -36.88
N GLU A 500 -20.45 14.68 -35.71
CA GLU A 500 -20.89 16.06 -35.46
C GLU A 500 -19.88 17.11 -35.95
N GLY A 501 -18.57 16.82 -35.87
CA GLY A 501 -17.52 17.70 -36.42
C GLY A 501 -17.65 17.95 -37.93
N ILE A 502 -18.46 17.14 -38.62
CA ILE A 502 -18.76 17.21 -40.06
C ILE A 502 -19.73 18.36 -40.37
N CYS A 503 -20.65 18.70 -39.45
CA CYS A 503 -21.72 19.66 -39.75
C CYS A 503 -21.25 21.13 -39.68
N SER A 504 -20.09 21.39 -39.09
CA SER A 504 -19.60 22.76 -38.85
C SER A 504 -18.72 23.33 -39.97
N THR A 505 -18.26 22.50 -40.91
CA THR A 505 -17.29 22.92 -41.97
C THR A 505 -17.83 22.85 -43.40
N GLU A 506 -19.07 22.44 -43.63
CA GLU A 506 -19.68 22.37 -44.98
C GLU A 506 -20.59 23.56 -45.34
N LEU A 507 -20.62 24.63 -44.52
CA LEU A 507 -21.39 25.84 -44.83
C LEU A 507 -20.48 27.07 -44.93
N ASP A 508 -19.64 27.11 -45.96
CA ASP A 508 -19.18 28.40 -46.49
C ASP A 508 -18.77 28.26 -47.96
N ASN A 509 -19.76 28.31 -48.84
CA ASN A 509 -19.58 28.67 -50.25
C ASN A 509 -20.82 29.43 -50.72
N GLY A 510 -20.75 30.76 -50.58
CA GLY A 510 -21.50 31.72 -51.40
C GLY A 510 -22.88 32.14 -50.91
N ALA A 511 -22.94 33.24 -50.13
CA ALA A 511 -23.76 34.43 -50.41
C ALA A 511 -23.69 35.43 -49.24
N GLU A 512 -23.42 36.70 -49.56
CA GLU A 512 -23.40 37.84 -48.65
C GLU A 512 -24.79 38.24 -48.09
N PRO A 513 -24.89 39.18 -47.11
CA PRO A 513 -25.60 38.93 -45.85
C PRO A 513 -26.97 39.60 -45.75
N GLY A 514 -27.87 39.00 -44.96
CA GLY A 514 -29.14 39.64 -44.63
C GLY A 514 -29.87 39.00 -43.45
N ALA A 515 -30.02 39.80 -42.40
CA ALA A 515 -31.06 39.72 -41.36
C ALA A 515 -30.93 38.65 -40.26
N ARG A 516 -30.50 39.18 -39.10
CA ARG A 516 -30.98 38.91 -37.73
C ARG A 516 -32.11 37.88 -37.60
N ARG A 517 -31.86 36.84 -36.80
CA ARG A 517 -32.79 36.35 -35.77
C ARG A 517 -31.99 35.66 -34.66
N GLN A 518 -31.99 36.26 -33.47
CA GLN A 518 -31.76 35.51 -32.23
C GLN A 518 -32.87 34.46 -32.07
N PRO A 519 -32.60 33.39 -31.32
CA PRO A 519 -33.34 33.26 -30.07
C PRO A 519 -32.46 32.88 -28.88
N HIS A 520 -32.63 33.70 -27.84
CA HIS A 520 -32.81 33.33 -26.44
C HIS A 520 -31.85 32.34 -25.77
N CYS A 521 -30.96 32.95 -24.99
CA CYS A 521 -30.56 32.47 -23.67
C CYS A 521 -31.77 32.09 -22.80
N CYS A 522 -31.65 31.00 -22.04
CA CYS A 522 -31.99 31.01 -20.63
C CYS A 522 -31.07 30.07 -19.85
N ALA A 523 -30.46 30.66 -18.83
CA ALA A 523 -29.41 30.11 -18.01
C ALA A 523 -29.95 29.20 -16.91
N SER A 524 -29.09 28.33 -16.38
CA SER A 524 -29.04 28.14 -14.93
C SER A 524 -27.59 27.97 -14.49
N SER A 525 -27.26 28.81 -13.52
CA SER A 525 -25.96 29.01 -12.91
C SER A 525 -25.72 28.00 -11.80
N SER A 526 -24.47 27.58 -11.64
CA SER A 526 -23.91 27.25 -10.32
C SER A 526 -22.43 27.60 -10.33
N HIS A 527 -22.10 28.72 -9.69
CA HIS A 527 -20.75 29.03 -9.19
C HIS A 527 -20.21 27.87 -8.35
N TRP A 528 -18.92 27.53 -8.47
CA TRP A 528 -17.98 27.30 -7.36
C TRP A 528 -16.55 27.26 -7.94
N TRP A 529 -15.77 28.31 -7.68
CA TRP A 529 -14.30 28.34 -7.78
C TRP A 529 -13.76 28.78 -6.42
N PRO A 530 -12.68 28.16 -5.92
CA PRO A 530 -11.68 28.87 -5.15
C PRO A 530 -10.36 28.89 -5.94
N GLY A 531 -9.91 30.10 -6.27
CA GLY A 531 -8.58 30.31 -6.86
C GLY A 531 -7.45 30.07 -5.86
N PRO A 532 -6.22 29.80 -6.33
CA PRO A 532 -5.07 29.59 -5.47
C PRO A 532 -4.53 30.93 -4.95
N VAL A 533 -4.45 31.05 -3.62
CA VAL A 533 -3.77 32.16 -2.93
C VAL A 533 -2.25 31.97 -3.04
N ASN A 534 -1.62 32.96 -3.65
CA ASN A 534 -0.19 33.08 -3.85
C ASN A 534 0.43 33.77 -2.62
N SER A 535 1.28 33.11 -1.84
CA SER A 535 2.15 33.77 -0.85
C SER A 535 3.53 33.10 -0.77
N LYS A 536 4.43 33.52 -1.68
CA LYS A 536 5.87 33.36 -1.51
C LYS A 536 6.49 34.73 -1.23
N ARG A 537 6.65 35.07 0.05
CA ARG A 537 7.56 36.13 0.48
C ARG A 537 8.98 35.56 0.49
N LYS A 538 9.81 36.04 -0.45
CA LYS A 538 11.28 35.98 -0.39
C LYS A 538 11.75 36.79 0.83
N ILE A 539 12.48 36.16 1.74
CA ILE A 539 13.32 36.85 2.72
C ILE A 539 14.78 36.54 2.34
N ARG A 540 15.57 37.60 2.15
CA ARG A 540 17.01 37.57 1.88
C ARG A 540 17.76 37.12 3.16
N PRO A 541 18.81 36.30 3.07
CA PRO A 541 19.76 36.16 4.16
C PRO A 541 20.79 37.29 4.10
N GLY A 542 20.88 38.08 5.17
CA GLY A 542 21.93 39.04 5.40
C GLY A 542 23.19 38.36 5.92
N HIS A 543 24.33 38.80 5.41
CA HIS A 543 25.65 38.52 5.96
C HIS A 543 25.75 38.95 7.43
N HIS A 544 26.24 38.08 8.30
CA HIS A 544 27.21 38.47 9.32
C HIS A 544 28.10 37.29 9.71
N SER A 545 29.39 37.52 9.48
CA SER A 545 30.56 36.84 9.98
C SER A 545 30.74 37.06 11.49
N SER A 546 30.99 35.98 12.26
CA SER A 546 32.02 36.01 13.30
C SER A 546 32.46 34.60 13.67
N ALA A 547 33.77 34.43 13.80
CA ALA A 547 34.51 33.22 14.13
C ALA A 547 34.55 32.93 15.65
N ARG A 548 34.80 31.65 16.00
CA ARG A 548 35.66 31.11 17.08
C ARG A 548 35.44 29.59 17.15
N GLN A 549 36.35 28.71 16.69
CA GLN A 549 37.56 28.18 17.37
C GLN A 549 37.30 27.63 18.79
N HIS A 550 37.17 26.30 18.95
CA HIS A 550 38.20 25.38 19.46
C HIS A 550 37.60 24.06 20.02
N SER A 551 38.32 22.97 19.74
CA SER A 551 38.36 21.63 20.38
C SER A 551 37.27 20.62 20.06
#